data_AF-N1ZS00-F1
#
_entry.id   AF-N1ZS00-F1
#
_cell.length_a   1.000
_cell.length_b   1.000
_cell.length_c   1.000
_cell.angle_alpha   90.00
_cell.angle_beta   90.00
_cell.angle_gamma   90.00
#
_symmetry.space_group_name_H-M   'P 1'
#
loop_
_entity.id
_entity.type
_entity.pdbx_description
1 polymer ?
#
loop_
_entity_poly.entity_id
_entity_poly.type
_entity_poly.pdbx_seq_one_letter_code
_entity_poly.pdbx_strand_id
1 'polypeptide(L)'
;EKSTADGQVATAQATYNEALTRLKSAQDKLAKAKEALNNIQNDQKIISTPDQKPVEKKTTKTVKKTTKSTKKAKKVSSHVRLTHNAFIYTKSGKAIRSGLHFKLVRRGKTVKALKNAKIVTIKGKRFYQIGKNQFIKVANAKIVTHAVHVKAVIKGKKAVRAYDRLGKLNKHSVKGGHTYTFNEKAVINGKTYYKIAWTNNWIPASKLNLKK
;
A
#
# COMPACT_ATOMS: atom_id res chain seq x y z
N GLU A 1 -40.13 58.15 4.86
CA GLU A 1 -39.00 57.36 4.28
C GLU A 1 -38.15 56.58 5.30
N LYS A 2 -38.30 56.73 6.63
CA LYS A 2 -37.50 55.98 7.62
C LYS A 2 -37.81 54.47 7.73
N SER A 3 -39.05 54.04 7.43
CA SER A 3 -39.51 52.67 7.68
C SER A 3 -38.90 51.58 6.76
N THR A 4 -38.35 51.94 5.61
CA THR A 4 -37.79 50.98 4.63
C THR A 4 -36.30 50.70 4.84
N ALA A 5 -35.56 51.65 5.41
CA ALA A 5 -34.14 51.47 5.74
C ALA A 5 -33.96 50.53 6.95
N ASP A 6 -34.80 50.67 7.99
CA ASP A 6 -34.70 49.86 9.21
C ASP A 6 -34.99 48.36 8.94
N GLY A 7 -35.90 48.05 8.01
CA GLY A 7 -36.18 46.67 7.59
C GLY A 7 -35.03 46.01 6.80
N GLN A 8 -34.33 46.79 5.98
CA GLN A 8 -33.15 46.31 5.25
C GLN A 8 -31.96 46.07 6.18
N VAL A 9 -31.79 46.89 7.22
CA VAL A 9 -30.75 46.67 8.25
C VAL A 9 -31.06 45.44 9.10
N ALA A 10 -32.32 45.22 9.48
CA ALA A 10 -32.73 44.04 10.24
C ALA A 10 -32.51 42.72 9.46
N THR A 11 -32.83 42.71 8.17
CA THR A 11 -32.61 41.53 7.30
C THR A 11 -31.13 41.27 7.05
N ALA A 12 -30.32 42.31 6.84
CA ALA A 12 -28.87 42.17 6.74
C ALA A 12 -28.26 41.58 8.03
N GLN A 13 -28.70 42.05 9.21
CA GLN A 13 -28.21 41.52 10.48
C GLN A 13 -28.60 40.05 10.71
N ALA A 14 -29.81 39.65 10.30
CA ALA A 14 -30.25 38.25 10.37
C ALA A 14 -29.38 37.35 9.48
N THR A 15 -29.11 37.76 8.23
CA THR A 15 -28.24 36.98 7.32
C THR A 15 -26.81 36.87 7.83
N TYR A 16 -26.27 37.92 8.45
CA TYR A 16 -24.96 37.92 9.08
C TYR A 16 -24.89 36.94 10.26
N ASN A 17 -25.91 36.95 11.13
CA ASN A 17 -25.99 36.04 12.27
C ASN A 17 -26.09 34.56 11.81
N GLU A 18 -26.86 34.28 10.75
CA GLU A 18 -26.89 32.93 10.17
C GLU A 18 -25.55 32.51 9.53
N ALA A 19 -24.82 33.45 8.93
CA ALA A 19 -23.51 33.15 8.37
C ALA A 19 -22.51 32.80 9.48
N LEU A 20 -22.56 33.50 10.62
CA LEU A 20 -21.73 33.20 11.80
C LEU A 20 -22.02 31.83 12.39
N THR A 21 -23.30 31.44 12.50
CA THR A 21 -23.67 30.11 13.02
C THR A 21 -23.20 29.00 12.09
N ARG A 22 -23.35 29.18 10.77
CA ARG A 22 -22.82 28.24 9.75
C ARG A 22 -21.29 28.13 9.85
N LEU A 23 -20.57 29.24 9.99
CA LEU A 23 -19.11 29.26 10.12
C LEU A 23 -18.64 28.52 11.38
N LYS A 24 -19.28 28.77 12.52
CA LYS A 24 -18.97 28.08 13.78
C LYS A 24 -19.19 26.57 13.67
N SER A 25 -20.31 26.15 13.08
CA SER A 25 -20.60 24.73 12.84
C SER A 25 -19.57 24.05 11.94
N ALA A 26 -19.03 24.77 10.94
CA ALA A 26 -18.00 24.27 10.05
C ALA A 26 -16.64 24.11 10.75
N GLN A 27 -16.28 25.05 11.63
CA GLN A 27 -15.07 24.97 12.46
C GLN A 27 -15.12 23.79 13.43
N ASP A 28 -16.26 23.55 14.08
CA ASP A 28 -16.41 22.43 15.02
C ASP A 28 -16.35 21.07 14.28
N LYS A 29 -16.94 20.98 13.08
CA LYS A 29 -16.78 19.80 12.20
C LYS A 29 -15.31 19.59 11.80
N LEU A 30 -14.58 20.67 11.52
CA LEU A 30 -13.17 20.62 11.16
C LEU A 30 -12.29 20.21 12.35
N ALA A 31 -12.60 20.67 13.56
CA ALA A 31 -11.93 20.26 14.79
C ALA A 31 -12.12 18.75 15.04
N LYS A 32 -13.37 18.27 14.99
CA LYS A 32 -13.69 16.83 15.11
C LYS A 32 -12.98 15.97 14.06
N ALA A 33 -12.89 16.47 12.82
CA ALA A 33 -12.16 15.77 11.76
C ALA A 33 -10.64 15.74 12.02
N LYS A 34 -10.05 16.80 12.59
CA LYS A 34 -8.63 16.83 12.99
C LYS A 34 -8.34 15.88 14.15
N GLU A 35 -9.20 15.83 15.16
CA GLU A 35 -9.08 14.90 16.28
C GLU A 35 -9.18 13.44 15.81
N ALA A 36 -10.14 13.14 14.94
CA ALA A 36 -10.24 11.82 14.32
C ALA A 36 -8.98 11.42 13.55
N LEU A 37 -8.33 12.37 12.87
CA LEU A 37 -7.04 12.13 12.19
C LEU A 37 -5.89 11.87 13.16
N ASN A 38 -5.81 12.61 14.26
CA ASN A 38 -4.77 12.41 15.28
C ASN A 38 -4.93 11.06 15.98
N ASN A 39 -6.15 10.62 16.27
CA ASN A 39 -6.41 9.30 16.85
C ASN A 39 -5.99 8.18 15.89
N ILE A 40 -6.29 8.31 14.59
CA ILE A 40 -5.84 7.37 13.55
C ILE A 40 -4.30 7.38 13.37
N GLN A 41 -3.62 8.50 13.67
CA GLN A 41 -2.16 8.59 13.63
C GLN A 41 -1.50 8.03 14.88
N ASN A 42 -2.10 8.20 16.07
CA ASN A 42 -1.60 7.61 17.31
C ASN A 42 -1.77 6.08 17.33
N ASP A 43 -2.84 5.54 16.75
CA ASP A 43 -2.99 4.09 16.50
C ASP A 43 -1.91 3.53 15.57
N GLN A 44 -1.28 4.37 14.73
CA GLN A 44 -0.12 4.01 13.92
C GLN A 44 1.22 4.18 14.65
N LYS A 45 1.28 4.95 15.75
CA LYS A 45 2.50 5.21 16.54
C LYS A 45 2.75 4.15 17.63
N ILE A 46 1.70 3.48 18.16
CA ILE A 46 1.84 2.42 19.19
C ILE A 46 2.50 1.12 18.65
N ILE A 47 2.78 1.01 17.34
CA ILE A 47 3.47 -0.16 16.74
C ILE A 47 4.88 0.21 16.25
N SER A 48 5.49 1.28 16.74
CA SER A 48 6.85 1.68 16.31
C SER A 48 7.66 2.39 17.40
N THR A 49 8.05 1.62 18.42
CA THR A 49 9.29 1.87 19.20
C THR A 49 9.92 0.52 19.55
N PRO A 50 11.17 0.29 19.12
CA PRO A 50 12.14 -0.43 19.94
C PRO A 50 13.17 0.59 20.44
N ASP A 51 13.20 0.78 21.75
CA ASP A 51 14.20 1.56 22.48
C ASP A 51 15.61 0.94 22.37
N GLN A 52 16.63 1.80 22.34
CA GLN A 52 17.99 1.55 22.82
C GLN A 52 18.37 2.79 23.62
N LYS A 53 18.96 2.77 24.83
CA LYS A 53 19.97 1.91 25.51
C LYS A 53 20.01 2.37 27.02
N PRO A 54 20.81 1.81 27.99
CA PRO A 54 21.79 0.72 27.93
C PRO A 54 21.81 -0.33 29.09
N VAL A 55 22.37 -1.52 28.75
CA VAL A 55 23.21 -2.50 29.50
C VAL A 55 23.13 -2.62 31.03
N GLU A 56 22.78 -3.83 31.56
CA GLU A 56 23.57 -4.58 32.58
C GLU A 56 23.24 -6.10 32.63
N LYS A 57 24.18 -6.91 33.13
CA LYS A 57 24.39 -8.38 33.03
C LYS A 57 23.48 -9.28 33.93
N LYS A 58 23.12 -10.51 33.47
CA LYS A 58 23.46 -11.84 34.09
C LYS A 58 22.68 -13.06 33.51
N THR A 59 23.46 -14.07 33.08
CA THR A 59 23.39 -15.55 33.24
C THR A 59 22.10 -16.43 33.05
N THR A 60 22.23 -17.38 32.10
CA THR A 60 21.86 -18.84 32.06
C THR A 60 20.44 -19.43 32.17
N LYS A 61 20.13 -20.23 31.11
CA LYS A 61 19.52 -21.60 31.02
C LYS A 61 17.99 -21.83 31.16
N THR A 62 17.45 -22.26 30.00
CA THR A 62 16.53 -23.41 29.76
C THR A 62 15.16 -23.49 30.44
N VAL A 63 14.07 -23.24 29.70
CA VAL A 63 12.84 -24.06 29.72
C VAL A 63 12.10 -23.96 28.36
N LYS A 64 11.86 -25.11 27.71
CA LYS A 64 10.91 -25.25 26.60
C LYS A 64 9.49 -24.98 27.11
N LYS A 65 8.79 -23.97 26.56
CA LYS A 65 7.32 -23.88 26.70
C LYS A 65 6.66 -23.51 25.37
N THR A 66 6.03 -24.53 24.80
CA THR A 66 5.03 -24.47 23.74
C THR A 66 4.01 -23.37 24.03
N THR A 67 3.93 -22.37 23.16
CA THR A 67 2.86 -21.36 23.19
C THR A 67 2.31 -21.14 21.78
N LYS A 68 1.02 -21.44 21.65
CA LYS A 68 0.18 -21.33 20.46
C LYS A 68 0.20 -19.88 19.95
N SER A 69 0.80 -19.64 18.78
CA SER A 69 0.83 -18.30 18.17
C SER A 69 -0.50 -17.97 17.50
N THR A 70 -1.32 -17.13 18.12
CA THR A 70 -2.35 -16.35 17.43
C THR A 70 -1.64 -15.31 16.54
N LYS A 71 -1.42 -15.67 15.27
CA LYS A 71 -0.74 -14.81 14.29
C LYS A 71 -1.60 -13.57 13.98
N LYS A 72 -1.31 -12.43 14.62
CA LYS A 72 -1.68 -11.12 14.05
C LYS A 72 -1.11 -11.04 12.63
N ALA A 73 -1.96 -10.79 11.64
CA ALA A 73 -1.59 -10.76 10.23
C ALA A 73 -0.47 -9.74 9.99
N LYS A 74 0.75 -10.22 9.76
CA LYS A 74 1.92 -9.38 9.44
C LYS A 74 1.55 -8.52 8.22
N LYS A 75 1.56 -7.19 8.37
CA LYS A 75 1.32 -6.23 7.28
C LYS A 75 2.43 -6.39 6.24
N VAL A 76 2.25 -7.32 5.31
CA VAL A 76 3.21 -7.58 4.23
C VAL A 76 3.39 -6.29 3.45
N SER A 77 4.60 -5.74 3.44
CA SER A 77 4.89 -4.55 2.65
C SER A 77 5.63 -4.96 1.39
N SER A 78 5.07 -4.62 0.24
CA SER A 78 5.71 -4.86 -1.04
C SER A 78 6.68 -3.73 -1.33
N HIS A 79 7.78 -4.04 -2.00
CA HIS A 79 8.74 -3.05 -2.48
C HIS A 79 8.69 -3.00 -4.00
N VAL A 80 8.96 -1.83 -4.57
CA VAL A 80 9.14 -1.66 -6.01
C VAL A 80 10.50 -1.04 -6.27
N ARG A 81 11.27 -1.64 -7.19
CA ARG A 81 12.56 -1.13 -7.63
C ARG A 81 12.38 -0.33 -8.90
N LEU A 82 12.94 0.87 -8.97
CA LEU A 82 12.83 1.72 -10.14
C LEU A 82 13.74 1.25 -11.26
N THR A 83 13.17 1.12 -12.46
CA THR A 83 13.88 0.76 -13.69
C THR A 83 14.37 1.99 -14.44
N HIS A 84 13.69 3.12 -14.26
CA HIS A 84 14.01 4.44 -14.81
C HIS A 84 13.87 5.51 -13.73
N ASN A 85 14.32 6.73 -14.01
CA ASN A 85 13.98 7.87 -13.16
C ASN A 85 12.45 8.06 -13.13
N ALA A 86 11.88 8.32 -11.95
CA ALA A 86 10.44 8.37 -11.78
C ALA A 86 9.99 9.61 -11.02
N PHE A 87 9.06 10.36 -11.63
CA PHE A 87 8.36 11.44 -10.94
C PHE A 87 7.34 10.87 -9.96
N ILE A 88 7.14 11.60 -8.87
CA ILE A 88 6.07 11.32 -7.92
C ILE A 88 4.84 12.13 -8.32
N TYR A 89 3.70 11.47 -8.41
CA TYR A 89 2.42 12.04 -8.80
C TYR A 89 1.45 12.12 -7.62
N THR A 90 0.51 13.05 -7.69
CA THR A 90 -0.64 13.16 -6.79
C THR A 90 -1.77 12.22 -7.19
N LYS A 91 -2.81 12.12 -6.35
CA LYS A 91 -4.04 11.36 -6.67
C LYS A 91 -4.76 11.90 -7.93
N SER A 92 -4.57 13.18 -8.26
CA SER A 92 -5.12 13.79 -9.48
C SER A 92 -4.26 13.55 -10.73
N GLY A 93 -3.13 12.85 -10.59
CA GLY A 93 -2.22 12.50 -11.69
C GLY A 93 -1.28 13.63 -12.10
N LYS A 94 -1.19 14.72 -11.33
CA LYS A 94 -0.21 15.81 -11.54
C LYS A 94 1.11 15.45 -10.84
N ALA A 95 2.25 15.79 -11.45
CA ALA A 95 3.55 15.58 -10.81
C ALA A 95 3.72 16.55 -9.64
N ILE A 96 4.22 16.04 -8.50
CA ILE A 96 4.48 16.83 -7.31
C ILE A 96 5.72 17.70 -7.55
N ARG A 97 5.60 19.00 -7.28
CA ARG A 97 6.70 19.96 -7.31
C ARG A 97 7.28 20.16 -5.91
N SER A 98 8.56 20.52 -5.87
CA SER A 98 9.32 20.94 -4.69
C SER A 98 10.04 22.22 -5.09
N GLY A 99 9.38 23.36 -4.91
CA GLY A 99 9.81 24.63 -5.49
C GLY A 99 9.82 24.58 -7.01
N LEU A 100 10.96 24.94 -7.62
CA LEU A 100 11.15 24.99 -9.07
C LEU A 100 11.28 23.61 -9.72
N HIS A 101 11.61 22.57 -8.94
CA HIS A 101 11.89 21.23 -9.47
C HIS A 101 10.76 20.23 -9.18
N PHE A 102 10.67 19.19 -10.01
CA PHE A 102 9.76 18.07 -9.74
C PHE A 102 10.37 17.07 -8.77
N LYS A 103 9.54 16.51 -7.90
CA LYS A 103 9.95 15.45 -6.97
C LYS A 103 10.24 14.18 -7.77
N LEU A 104 11.51 13.80 -7.82
CA LEU A 104 12.04 12.70 -8.60
C LEU A 104 12.71 11.65 -7.71
N VAL A 105 12.48 10.38 -8.01
CA VAL A 105 13.24 9.26 -7.44
C VAL A 105 14.13 8.68 -8.54
N ARG A 106 15.43 8.59 -8.25
CA ARG A 106 16.43 8.11 -9.22
C ARG A 106 16.29 6.60 -9.49
N ARG A 107 16.64 6.20 -10.72
CA ARG A 107 16.73 4.81 -11.17
C ARG A 107 17.51 3.94 -10.19
N GLY A 108 17.13 2.67 -10.06
CA GLY A 108 17.82 1.68 -9.23
C GLY A 108 17.40 1.69 -7.76
N LYS A 109 16.84 2.80 -7.26
CA LYS A 109 16.32 2.87 -5.89
C LYS A 109 15.10 1.98 -5.70
N THR A 110 14.97 1.45 -4.48
CA THR A 110 13.83 0.65 -4.04
C THR A 110 12.98 1.49 -3.11
N VAL A 111 11.67 1.53 -3.37
CA VAL A 111 10.70 2.25 -2.55
C VAL A 111 9.63 1.31 -2.04
N LYS A 112 9.15 1.57 -0.83
CA LYS A 112 8.02 0.83 -0.25
C LYS A 112 6.75 1.17 -1.01
N ALA A 113 6.01 0.14 -1.42
CA ALA A 113 4.70 0.28 -2.02
C ALA A 113 3.61 -0.05 -0.99
N LEU A 114 2.67 0.88 -0.83
CA LEU A 114 1.50 0.68 0.00
C LEU A 114 0.52 -0.30 -0.67
N LYS A 115 -0.42 -0.81 0.12
CA LYS A 115 -1.48 -1.74 -0.32
C LYS A 115 -0.93 -2.92 -1.14
N ASN A 116 0.22 -3.47 -0.73
CA ASN A 116 0.86 -4.65 -1.33
C ASN A 116 1.17 -4.49 -2.83
N ALA A 117 1.64 -3.29 -3.23
CA ALA A 117 1.89 -2.93 -4.62
C ALA A 117 0.65 -3.13 -5.52
N LYS A 118 -0.57 -2.96 -4.98
CA LYS A 118 -1.79 -2.93 -5.79
C LYS A 118 -1.70 -1.80 -6.80
N ILE A 119 -1.98 -2.14 -8.05
CA ILE A 119 -1.96 -1.19 -9.15
C ILE A 119 -3.23 -0.35 -9.09
N VAL A 120 -3.07 0.97 -9.17
CA VAL A 120 -4.17 1.94 -9.25
C VAL A 120 -4.12 2.64 -10.61
N THR A 121 -5.29 2.88 -11.18
CA THR A 121 -5.42 3.64 -12.43
C THR A 121 -5.83 5.07 -12.12
N ILE A 122 -5.05 6.03 -12.61
CA ILE A 122 -5.32 7.46 -12.49
C ILE A 122 -5.23 8.04 -13.91
N LYS A 123 -6.33 8.59 -14.43
CA LYS A 123 -6.40 9.17 -15.79
C LYS A 123 -5.86 8.23 -16.88
N GLY A 124 -6.33 6.98 -16.87
CA GLY A 124 -5.91 5.95 -17.84
C GLY A 124 -4.49 5.39 -17.66
N LYS A 125 -3.68 5.95 -16.76
CA LYS A 125 -2.29 5.51 -16.49
C LYS A 125 -2.23 4.69 -15.21
N ARG A 126 -1.31 3.71 -15.17
CA ARG A 126 -1.15 2.76 -14.05
C ARG A 126 -0.06 3.23 -13.09
N PHE A 127 -0.34 3.17 -11.79
CA PHE A 127 0.57 3.61 -10.73
C PHE A 127 0.64 2.63 -9.57
N TYR A 128 1.75 2.68 -8.84
CA TYR A 128 1.92 2.17 -7.49
C TYR A 128 1.79 3.31 -6.49
N GLN A 129 1.04 3.08 -5.42
CA GLN A 129 0.98 4.03 -4.31
C GLN A 129 2.19 3.83 -3.40
N ILE A 130 2.96 4.88 -3.15
CA ILE A 130 4.18 4.82 -2.30
C ILE A 130 4.01 5.58 -0.99
N GLY A 131 3.03 6.48 -0.90
CA GLY A 131 2.73 7.29 0.29
C GLY A 131 1.31 7.86 0.27
N LYS A 132 1.00 8.74 1.22
CA LYS A 132 -0.24 9.54 1.19
C LYS A 132 -0.17 10.50 0.00
N ASN A 133 -1.14 10.40 -0.92
CA ASN A 133 -1.18 11.19 -2.15
C ASN A 133 0.12 11.16 -2.99
N GLN A 134 0.90 10.07 -2.91
CA GLN A 134 2.14 9.91 -3.66
C GLN A 134 2.11 8.62 -4.46
N PHE A 135 2.32 8.76 -5.76
CA PHE A 135 2.18 7.68 -6.73
C PHE A 135 3.36 7.66 -7.71
N ILE A 136 3.80 6.48 -8.10
CA ILE A 136 4.83 6.28 -9.13
C ILE A 136 4.26 5.45 -10.27
N LYS A 137 4.56 5.79 -11.52
CA LYS A 137 4.10 5.04 -12.69
C LYS A 137 4.62 3.59 -12.66
N VAL A 138 3.75 2.63 -12.98
CA VAL A 138 4.13 1.21 -13.12
C VAL A 138 5.19 1.03 -14.21
N ALA A 139 5.15 1.81 -15.29
CA ALA A 139 6.14 1.72 -16.37
C ALA A 139 7.59 1.99 -15.90
N ASN A 140 7.77 2.76 -14.83
CA ASN A 140 9.09 3.16 -14.35
C ASN A 140 9.58 2.29 -13.17
N ALA A 141 8.80 1.28 -12.77
CA ALA A 141 9.05 0.48 -11.57
C ALA A 141 8.68 -0.98 -11.75
N LYS A 142 9.40 -1.89 -11.06
CA LYS A 142 9.11 -3.32 -11.02
C LYS A 142 8.99 -3.82 -9.59
N ILE A 143 8.02 -4.69 -9.30
CA ILE A 143 7.82 -5.29 -7.97
C ILE A 143 9.06 -6.08 -7.58
N VAL A 144 9.67 -5.78 -6.43
CA VAL A 144 10.80 -6.55 -5.91
C VAL A 144 10.34 -7.98 -5.61
N THR A 145 11.08 -8.93 -6.12
CA THR A 145 10.85 -10.37 -5.93
C THR A 145 11.88 -10.90 -4.94
N HIS A 146 11.54 -12.00 -4.27
CA HIS A 146 12.48 -12.70 -3.41
C HIS A 146 12.86 -14.02 -4.07
N ALA A 147 14.16 -14.31 -4.16
CA ALA A 147 14.64 -15.60 -4.61
C ALA A 147 14.15 -16.70 -3.65
N VAL A 148 13.71 -17.80 -4.21
CA VAL A 148 13.33 -19.03 -3.50
C VAL A 148 13.82 -20.22 -4.31
N HIS A 149 13.86 -21.40 -3.72
CA HIS A 149 14.12 -22.63 -4.46
C HIS A 149 13.21 -23.71 -3.91
N VAL A 150 11.95 -23.73 -4.35
CA VAL A 150 10.92 -24.63 -3.80
C VAL A 150 10.32 -25.50 -4.89
N LYS A 151 10.12 -26.78 -4.61
CA LYS A 151 9.37 -27.70 -5.47
C LYS A 151 7.95 -27.85 -4.93
N ALA A 152 6.95 -27.68 -5.77
CA ALA A 152 5.55 -27.79 -5.35
C ALA A 152 4.66 -28.37 -6.44
N VAL A 153 3.63 -29.10 -6.00
CA VAL A 153 2.61 -29.69 -6.89
C VAL A 153 1.50 -28.68 -7.13
N ILE A 154 1.06 -28.54 -8.38
CA ILE A 154 -0.14 -27.75 -8.72
C ILE A 154 -1.39 -28.50 -8.24
N LYS A 155 -2.26 -27.82 -7.49
CA LYS A 155 -3.51 -28.41 -6.96
C LYS A 155 -4.48 -28.82 -8.06
N GLY A 156 -5.08 -30.00 -7.92
CA GLY A 156 -6.09 -30.56 -8.82
C GLY A 156 -5.49 -31.10 -10.13
N LYS A 157 -6.31 -31.74 -10.96
CA LYS A 157 -5.89 -32.33 -12.26
C LYS A 157 -6.00 -31.36 -13.45
N LYS A 158 -6.82 -30.31 -13.33
CA LYS A 158 -7.06 -29.33 -14.40
C LYS A 158 -5.88 -28.37 -14.56
N ALA A 159 -5.68 -27.89 -15.80
CA ALA A 159 -4.67 -26.87 -16.07
C ALA A 159 -4.97 -25.56 -15.33
N VAL A 160 -3.92 -24.90 -14.84
CA VAL A 160 -4.00 -23.63 -14.12
C VAL A 160 -3.34 -22.55 -14.97
N ARG A 161 -4.05 -21.45 -15.21
CA ARG A 161 -3.51 -20.30 -15.96
C ARG A 161 -2.36 -19.65 -15.19
N ALA A 162 -1.28 -19.36 -15.90
CA ALA A 162 -0.17 -18.58 -15.36
C ALA A 162 -0.43 -17.08 -15.48
N TYR A 163 0.31 -16.30 -14.70
CA TYR A 163 0.27 -14.84 -14.69
C TYR A 163 1.65 -14.26 -15.00
N ASP A 164 1.68 -13.00 -15.38
CA ASP A 164 2.89 -12.19 -15.46
C ASP A 164 3.20 -11.50 -14.12
N ARG A 165 4.32 -10.79 -14.07
CA ARG A 165 4.75 -10.02 -12.88
C ARG A 165 3.83 -8.83 -12.55
N LEU A 166 3.00 -8.40 -13.49
CA LEU A 166 2.03 -7.32 -13.33
C LEU A 166 0.65 -7.85 -12.87
N GLY A 167 0.50 -9.17 -12.76
CA GLY A 167 -0.74 -9.86 -12.41
C GLY A 167 -1.72 -9.97 -13.57
N LYS A 168 -1.29 -9.76 -14.82
CA LYS A 168 -2.06 -10.11 -16.01
C LYS A 168 -1.91 -11.59 -16.30
N LEU A 169 -2.92 -12.16 -16.94
CA LEU A 169 -2.88 -13.55 -17.36
C LEU A 169 -1.87 -13.74 -18.48
N ASN A 170 -1.06 -14.78 -18.37
CA ASN A 170 -0.19 -15.24 -19.45
C ASN A 170 -0.99 -16.16 -20.39
N LYS A 171 -0.52 -16.33 -21.64
CA LYS A 171 -1.08 -17.28 -22.61
C LYS A 171 -0.81 -18.73 -22.19
N HIS A 172 0.25 -18.97 -21.42
CA HIS A 172 0.63 -20.30 -20.96
C HIS A 172 -0.17 -20.75 -19.72
N SER A 173 -0.45 -22.05 -19.68
CA SER A 173 -1.06 -22.73 -18.54
C SER A 173 -0.16 -23.87 -18.08
N VAL A 174 -0.26 -24.21 -16.79
CA VAL A 174 0.52 -25.28 -16.16
C VAL A 174 -0.38 -26.46 -15.83
N LYS A 175 0.16 -27.67 -15.95
CA LYS A 175 -0.63 -28.89 -15.78
C LYS A 175 -0.91 -29.13 -14.30
N GLY A 176 -2.15 -29.43 -13.95
CA GLY A 176 -2.54 -29.81 -12.60
C GLY A 176 -1.93 -31.16 -12.20
N GLY A 177 -1.54 -31.32 -10.93
CA GLY A 177 -0.96 -32.55 -10.40
C GLY A 177 0.53 -32.72 -10.72
N HIS A 178 1.12 -31.84 -11.53
CA HIS A 178 2.55 -31.87 -11.85
C HIS A 178 3.37 -31.09 -10.82
N THR A 179 4.59 -31.57 -10.57
CA THR A 179 5.56 -30.91 -9.70
C THR A 179 6.39 -29.93 -10.52
N TYR A 180 6.42 -28.66 -10.10
CA TYR A 180 7.26 -27.64 -10.70
C TYR A 180 8.26 -27.10 -9.68
N THR A 181 9.41 -26.64 -10.17
CA THR A 181 10.39 -25.90 -9.38
C THR A 181 10.12 -24.42 -9.52
N PHE A 182 10.08 -23.69 -8.39
CA PHE A 182 9.83 -22.26 -8.33
C PHE A 182 11.07 -21.53 -7.79
N ASN A 183 11.47 -20.47 -8.49
CA ASN A 183 12.71 -19.74 -8.20
C ASN A 183 12.52 -18.32 -7.63
N GLU A 184 11.34 -17.74 -7.75
CA GLU A 184 11.03 -16.43 -7.19
C GLU A 184 9.65 -16.41 -6.52
N LYS A 185 9.49 -15.60 -5.46
CA LYS A 185 8.20 -15.27 -4.86
C LYS A 185 7.96 -13.76 -4.87
N ALA A 186 6.72 -13.35 -5.06
CA ALA A 186 6.32 -11.95 -5.01
C ALA A 186 4.86 -11.78 -4.57
N VAL A 187 4.56 -10.62 -4.00
CA VAL A 187 3.17 -10.21 -3.73
C VAL A 187 2.72 -9.26 -4.84
N ILE A 188 1.78 -9.73 -5.66
CA ILE A 188 1.25 -9.02 -6.83
C ILE A 188 -0.24 -8.79 -6.61
N ASN A 189 -0.69 -7.54 -6.64
CA ASN A 189 -2.09 -7.17 -6.37
C ASN A 189 -2.65 -7.79 -5.06
N GLY A 190 -1.81 -7.86 -4.02
CA GLY A 190 -2.17 -8.40 -2.71
C GLY A 190 -2.23 -9.94 -2.60
N LYS A 191 -1.92 -10.68 -3.67
CA LYS A 191 -1.83 -12.14 -3.64
C LYS A 191 -0.37 -12.57 -3.77
N THR A 192 0.02 -13.63 -3.06
CA THR A 192 1.36 -14.22 -3.18
C THR A 192 1.42 -15.12 -4.40
N TYR A 193 2.46 -14.96 -5.21
CA TYR A 193 2.74 -15.78 -6.37
C TYR A 193 4.15 -16.36 -6.28
N TYR A 194 4.33 -17.50 -6.93
CA TYR A 194 5.62 -18.15 -7.14
C TYR A 194 5.87 -18.25 -8.65
N LYS A 195 7.08 -17.91 -9.08
CA LYS A 195 7.53 -17.98 -10.47
C LYS A 195 8.14 -19.35 -10.74
N ILE A 196 7.72 -20.02 -11.81
CA ILE A 196 8.30 -21.28 -12.26
C ILE A 196 9.70 -21.00 -12.82
N ALA A 197 10.68 -21.79 -12.38
CA ALA A 197 12.07 -21.68 -12.82
C ALA A 197 12.17 -21.71 -14.35
N TRP A 198 13.09 -20.92 -14.90
CA TRP A 198 13.34 -20.81 -16.35
C TRP A 198 12.19 -20.23 -17.18
N THR A 199 11.09 -19.81 -16.55
CA THR A 199 9.93 -19.22 -17.25
C THR A 199 9.51 -17.89 -16.63
N ASN A 200 8.67 -17.12 -17.31
CA ASN A 200 8.02 -15.93 -16.75
C ASN A 200 6.60 -16.23 -16.20
N ASN A 201 6.32 -17.49 -15.87
CA ASN A 201 5.01 -17.94 -15.41
C ASN A 201 4.88 -17.85 -13.89
N TRP A 202 3.98 -16.99 -13.42
CA TRP A 202 3.66 -16.80 -12.02
C TRP A 202 2.39 -17.56 -11.64
N ILE A 203 2.47 -18.42 -10.63
CA ILE A 203 1.34 -19.21 -10.13
C ILE A 203 0.92 -18.70 -8.74
N PRO A 204 -0.38 -18.46 -8.49
CA PRO A 204 -0.86 -18.07 -7.17
C PRO A 204 -0.54 -19.15 -6.13
N ALA A 205 -0.06 -18.74 -4.96
CA ALA A 205 0.23 -19.64 -3.84
C ALA A 205 -0.98 -20.50 -3.43
N SER A 206 -2.20 -19.98 -3.60
CA SER A 206 -3.44 -20.72 -3.31
C SER A 206 -3.62 -21.97 -4.16
N LYS A 207 -3.00 -22.02 -5.34
CA LYS A 207 -3.05 -23.15 -6.29
C LYS A 207 -1.89 -24.14 -6.12
N LEU A 208 -1.04 -23.95 -5.10
CA LEU A 208 0.14 -24.80 -4.86
C LEU A 208 -0.03 -25.62 -3.58
N ASN A 209 0.40 -26.88 -3.63
CA ASN A 209 0.68 -27.69 -2.46
C ASN A 209 2.16 -27.52 -2.10
N LEU A 210 2.46 -26.48 -1.33
CA LEU A 210 3.79 -26.24 -0.78
C LEU A 210 4.02 -27.23 0.36
N LYS A 211 5.05 -28.08 0.25
CA LYS A 211 5.54 -28.85 1.41
C LYS A 211 6.12 -27.85 2.42
N LYS A 212 5.66 -27.93 3.67
CA LYS A 212 6.11 -27.05 4.76
C LYS A 212 7.46 -27.50 5.28
#